data_AF-A0A2L0HR76-F1
#
_entry.id   AF-A0A2L0HR76-F1
#
_cell.length_a   1.000
_cell.length_b   1.000
_cell.length_c   1.000
_cell.angle_alpha   90.00
_cell.angle_beta   90.00
_cell.angle_gamma   90.00
#
_symmetry.space_group_name_H-M   'P 1'
#
loop_
_entity.id
_entity.type
_entity.pdbx_description
1 polymer ?
#
loop_
_entity_poly.entity_id
_entity_poly.type
_entity_poly.pdbx_seq_one_letter_code
_entity_poly.pdbx_strand_id
1 'polypeptide(L)'
;MHEHKVYIYVLDQEYQPSQDQKDKAVSFFELIVPEAEHFPCGWDNASITLEDGSSVESPFALTAGFLSGSNKYWLINEDESAEDADEDDYDELEFDTQLRPKVMQELENILGTKLALVWEFD
;
A
#
# COMPACT_ATOMS: atom_id res chain seq x y z
N MET A 1 19.50 2.76 -9.96
CA MET A 1 18.47 2.77 -8.91
C MET A 1 17.64 1.55 -9.17
N HIS A 2 17.48 0.70 -8.17
CA HIS A 2 16.59 -0.45 -8.27
C HIS A 2 15.19 0.09 -7.93
N GLU A 3 14.23 -0.13 -8.82
CA GLU A 3 12.84 0.23 -8.54
C GLU A 3 12.31 -0.81 -7.54
N HIS A 4 11.68 -0.37 -6.46
CA HIS A 4 10.93 -1.27 -5.60
C HIS A 4 9.43 -0.99 -5.79
N LYS A 5 8.62 -2.03 -5.66
CA LYS A 5 7.15 -1.94 -5.78
C LYS A 5 6.53 -2.37 -4.47
N VAL A 6 5.49 -1.67 -4.05
CA VAL A 6 4.65 -2.07 -2.92
C VAL A 6 3.34 -2.63 -3.45
N TYR A 7 2.87 -3.69 -2.81
CA TYR A 7 1.57 -4.30 -3.08
C TYR A 7 0.78 -4.42 -1.78
N ILE A 8 -0.42 -3.85 -1.76
CA ILE A 8 -1.40 -4.04 -0.69
C ILE A 8 -2.57 -4.81 -1.26
N TYR A 9 -2.83 -6.02 -0.78
CA TYR A 9 -3.78 -6.93 -1.42
C TYR A 9 -4.76 -7.54 -0.44
N VAL A 10 -5.95 -7.85 -0.95
CA VAL A 10 -7.00 -8.57 -0.20
C VAL A 10 -6.57 -10.02 0.05
N LEU A 11 -6.59 -10.43 1.32
CA LEU A 11 -6.21 -11.80 1.72
C LEU A 11 -7.30 -12.84 1.43
N ASP A 12 -8.56 -12.45 1.54
CA ASP A 12 -9.70 -13.35 1.30
C ASP A 12 -10.01 -13.43 -0.20
N GLN A 13 -9.59 -14.53 -0.82
CA GLN A 13 -9.77 -14.77 -2.26
C GLN A 13 -11.23 -14.93 -2.69
N GLU A 14 -12.14 -15.30 -1.78
CA GLU A 14 -13.56 -15.43 -2.07
C GLU A 14 -14.30 -14.09 -1.94
N TYR A 15 -13.69 -13.10 -1.27
CA TYR A 15 -14.26 -11.78 -1.08
C TYR A 15 -14.13 -10.93 -2.35
N GLN A 16 -15.16 -10.14 -2.65
CA GLN A 16 -15.18 -9.25 -3.80
C GLN A 16 -15.53 -7.84 -3.30
N PRO A 17 -14.53 -6.94 -3.16
CA PRO A 17 -14.82 -5.56 -2.83
C PRO A 17 -15.75 -4.94 -3.87
N SER A 18 -16.70 -4.13 -3.43
CA SER A 18 -17.53 -3.32 -4.32
C SER A 18 -16.71 -2.21 -4.98
N GLN A 19 -17.19 -1.67 -6.11
CA GLN A 19 -16.49 -0.59 -6.81
C GLN A 19 -16.26 0.64 -5.90
N ASP A 20 -17.26 1.03 -5.10
CA ASP A 20 -17.15 2.15 -4.17
C ASP A 20 -16.04 1.94 -3.11
N GLN A 21 -15.83 0.70 -2.66
CA GLN A 21 -14.74 0.37 -1.75
C GLN A 21 -13.38 0.45 -2.45
N LYS A 22 -13.28 -0.02 -3.69
CA LYS A 22 -12.06 0.08 -4.50
C LYS A 22 -11.68 1.54 -4.75
N ASP A 23 -12.63 2.35 -5.18
CA ASP A 23 -12.41 3.77 -5.48
C ASP A 23 -11.94 4.54 -4.23
N LYS A 24 -12.54 4.27 -3.07
CA LYS A 24 -12.11 4.83 -1.78
C LYS A 24 -10.73 4.35 -1.37
N ALA A 25 -10.42 3.07 -1.58
CA ALA A 25 -9.12 2.51 -1.26
C ALA A 25 -8.01 3.13 -2.11
N VAL A 26 -8.24 3.29 -3.42
CA VAL A 26 -7.32 4.00 -4.33
C VAL A 26 -7.14 5.45 -3.91
N SER A 27 -8.24 6.17 -3.65
CA SER A 27 -8.17 7.59 -3.21
C SER A 27 -7.38 7.76 -1.91
N PHE A 28 -7.56 6.84 -0.95
CA PHE A 28 -6.79 6.86 0.29
C PHE A 28 -5.33 6.45 0.07
N PHE A 29 -5.07 5.52 -0.86
CA PHE A 29 -3.72 5.11 -1.20
C PHE A 29 -2.91 6.23 -1.89
N GLU A 30 -3.55 7.00 -2.78
CA GLU A 30 -2.96 8.21 -3.38
C GLU A 30 -2.61 9.27 -2.33
N LEU A 31 -3.38 9.37 -1.24
CA LEU A 31 -3.09 10.30 -0.15
C LEU A 31 -1.82 9.88 0.62
N ILE A 32 -1.66 8.59 0.91
CA ILE A 32 -0.52 8.09 1.69
C ILE A 32 0.75 7.91 0.84
N VAL A 33 0.63 7.94 -0.48
CA VAL A 33 1.72 7.89 -1.47
C VAL A 33 1.70 9.19 -2.30
N PRO A 34 2.18 10.32 -1.74
CA PRO A 34 2.13 11.63 -2.40
C PRO A 34 2.94 11.70 -3.70
N GLU A 35 4.05 10.96 -3.78
CA GLU A 35 4.86 10.86 -5.00
C GLU A 35 5.21 9.41 -5.28
N ALA A 36 5.18 9.03 -6.56
CA ALA A 36 5.66 7.74 -7.05
C ALA A 36 6.10 7.87 -8.51
N GLU A 37 7.08 7.07 -8.92
CA GLU A 37 7.46 6.98 -10.34
C GLU A 37 6.31 6.37 -11.17
N HIS A 38 5.63 5.38 -10.60
CA HIS A 38 4.41 4.81 -11.13
C HIS A 38 3.23 5.24 -10.26
N PHE A 39 2.27 5.96 -10.86
CA PHE A 39 1.09 6.46 -10.16
C PHE A 39 0.40 5.35 -9.36
N PRO A 40 0.05 5.61 -8.08
CA PRO A 40 -0.71 4.68 -7.26
C PRO A 40 -1.98 4.25 -7.97
N CYS A 41 -2.21 2.95 -8.08
CA CYS A 41 -3.38 2.43 -8.77
C CYS A 41 -3.92 1.15 -8.13
N GLY A 42 -5.18 0.84 -8.45
CA GLY A 42 -5.83 -0.41 -8.08
C GLY A 42 -5.99 -1.33 -9.29
N TRP A 43 -5.81 -2.63 -9.09
CA TRP A 43 -5.98 -3.67 -10.11
C TRP A 43 -6.90 -4.80 -9.62
N ASP A 44 -7.80 -5.23 -10.50
CA ASP A 44 -8.72 -6.33 -10.25
C ASP A 44 -8.12 -7.68 -10.65
N ASN A 45 -8.44 -8.74 -9.90
CA ASN A 45 -7.93 -10.09 -10.13
C ASN A 45 -6.40 -10.09 -10.31
N ALA A 46 -5.72 -9.44 -9.36
CA ALA A 46 -4.29 -9.26 -9.35
C ALA A 46 -3.57 -10.60 -9.23
N SER A 47 -2.59 -10.82 -10.12
CA SER A 47 -1.64 -11.93 -10.07
C SER A 47 -0.25 -11.34 -9.94
N ILE A 48 0.34 -11.48 -8.76
CA ILE A 48 1.63 -10.89 -8.38
C ILE A 48 2.64 -12.03 -8.32
N THR A 49 3.68 -12.01 -9.16
CA THR A 49 4.76 -12.99 -9.08
C THR A 49 5.89 -12.35 -8.30
N LEU A 50 6.18 -12.86 -7.11
CA LEU A 50 7.26 -12.35 -6.26
C LEU A 50 8.60 -12.93 -6.71
N GLU A 51 9.71 -12.27 -6.34
CA GLU A 51 11.07 -12.71 -6.70
C GLU A 51 11.41 -14.14 -6.26
N ASP A 52 10.82 -14.63 -5.16
CA ASP A 52 11.01 -16.01 -4.68
C ASP A 52 10.31 -17.06 -5.56
N GLY A 53 9.62 -16.62 -6.62
CA GLY A 53 8.88 -17.44 -7.57
C GLY A 53 7.49 -17.83 -7.08
N SER A 54 7.06 -17.35 -5.90
CA SER A 54 5.68 -17.51 -5.45
C SER A 54 4.74 -16.55 -6.20
N SER A 55 3.47 -16.95 -6.29
CA SER A 55 2.43 -16.11 -6.89
C SER A 55 1.34 -15.81 -5.87
N VAL A 56 0.99 -14.53 -5.74
CA VAL A 56 -0.13 -14.05 -4.95
C VAL A 56 -1.29 -13.75 -5.90
N GLU A 57 -2.38 -14.48 -5.72
CA GLU A 57 -3.65 -14.21 -6.40
C GLU A 57 -4.58 -13.48 -5.44
N SER A 58 -5.09 -12.32 -5.88
CA SER A 58 -5.97 -11.47 -5.08
C SER A 58 -7.12 -10.91 -5.91
N PRO A 59 -8.36 -10.84 -5.37
CA PRO A 59 -9.49 -10.24 -6.09
C PRO A 59 -9.29 -8.74 -6.36
N PHE A 60 -8.51 -8.06 -5.52
CA PHE A 60 -8.15 -6.65 -5.69
C PHE A 60 -6.84 -6.35 -4.96
N ALA A 61 -6.04 -5.47 -5.53
CA ALA A 61 -4.86 -4.97 -4.85
C ALA A 61 -4.52 -3.52 -5.26
N LEU A 62 -3.66 -2.90 -4.49
CA LEU A 62 -3.13 -1.57 -4.72
C LEU A 62 -1.63 -1.69 -4.98
N THR A 63 -1.10 -0.89 -5.89
CA THR A 63 0.32 -0.89 -6.21
C THR A 63 0.85 0.50 -6.55
N ALA A 64 2.08 0.75 -6.13
CA ALA A 64 2.89 1.89 -6.53
C ALA A 64 4.36 1.42 -6.61
N GLY A 65 5.17 2.14 -7.38
CA GLY A 65 6.60 1.85 -7.55
C GLY A 65 7.43 3.12 -7.34
N PHE A 66 8.58 2.95 -6.67
CA PHE A 66 9.53 4.01 -6.31
C PHE A 66 8.81 5.23 -5.72
N LEU A 67 8.41 5.08 -4.46
CA LEU A 67 7.43 5.95 -3.82
C LEU A 67 7.99 6.72 -2.63
N SER A 68 7.41 7.89 -2.40
CA SER A 68 7.62 8.69 -1.20
C SER A 68 6.40 8.61 -0.29
N GLY A 69 6.61 8.80 1.01
CA GLY A 69 5.54 8.78 2.00
C GLY A 69 5.89 9.61 3.23
N SER A 70 4.86 10.08 3.93
CA SER A 70 5.03 10.77 5.21
C SER A 70 5.07 9.77 6.37
N ASN A 71 5.87 10.08 7.39
CA ASN A 71 5.92 9.34 8.64
C ASN A 71 4.57 9.33 9.38
N LYS A 72 3.61 10.19 8.99
CA LYS A 72 2.22 10.11 9.43
C LYS A 72 1.56 8.79 9.06
N TYR A 73 1.89 8.24 7.90
CA TYR A 73 1.24 7.04 7.36
C TYR A 73 2.14 5.80 7.40
N TRP A 74 3.45 6.02 7.21
CA TRP A 74 4.46 4.98 7.14
C TRP A 74 5.30 4.93 8.41
N LEU A 75 5.83 3.75 8.74
CA LEU A 75 6.76 3.55 9.84
C LEU A 75 8.20 3.85 9.39
N ILE A 76 8.48 5.12 9.10
CA ILE A 76 9.82 5.58 8.66
C ILE A 76 10.75 5.72 9.87
N ASN A 77 10.24 6.27 10.98
CA ASN A 77 10.95 6.35 12.26
C ASN A 77 10.09 5.74 13.38
N GLU A 78 10.73 5.13 14.39
CA GLU A 78 10.09 4.61 15.62
C GLU A 78 9.56 5.73 16.56
N ASP A 79 9.29 6.92 16.01
CA ASP A 79 8.77 8.06 16.75
C ASP A 79 7.26 7.92 16.99
N GLU A 80 6.86 7.92 18.26
CA GLU A 80 5.47 7.87 18.70
C GLU A 80 4.70 9.16 18.37
N SER A 81 5.38 10.30 18.16
CA SER A 81 4.79 11.59 17.80
C SER A 81 4.54 11.76 16.30
N ALA A 82 4.95 10.78 15.49
CA ALA A 82 4.84 10.83 14.05
C ALA A 82 3.39 10.90 13.51
N GLU A 83 2.38 10.54 14.30
CA GLU A 83 0.98 10.71 13.89
C GLU A 83 0.57 12.19 13.75
N ASP A 84 1.29 13.10 14.44
CA ASP A 84 1.12 14.55 14.34
C ASP A 84 2.04 15.17 13.26
N ALA A 85 2.76 14.35 12.49
CA ALA A 85 3.61 14.82 11.41
C ALA A 85 2.80 15.47 10.29
N ASP A 86 3.43 16.42 9.61
CA ASP A 86 2.85 17.07 8.44
C ASP A 86 2.75 16.06 7.29
N GLU A 87 1.62 16.10 6.56
CA GLU A 87 1.41 15.27 5.36
C GLU A 87 2.36 15.70 4.24
N ASP A 88 2.76 16.98 4.24
CA ASP A 88 3.65 17.58 3.25
C ASP A 88 5.15 17.29 3.51
N ASP A 89 5.49 16.69 4.66
CA ASP A 89 6.85 16.24 5.00
C ASP A 89 6.97 14.74 4.68
N TYR A 90 7.38 14.44 3.45
CA TYR A 90 7.53 13.07 2.94
C TYR A 90 8.96 12.80 2.47
N ASP A 91 9.39 11.56 2.71
CA ASP A 91 10.68 11.03 2.29
C ASP A 91 10.49 9.86 1.33
N GLU A 92 11.50 9.57 0.52
CA GLU A 92 11.57 8.33 -0.27
C GLU A 92 11.49 7.13 0.69
N LEU A 93 10.61 6.18 0.40
CA LEU A 93 10.42 5.01 1.25
C LEU A 93 11.50 3.96 0.96
N GLU A 94 12.07 3.41 2.02
CA GLU A 94 12.99 2.28 1.90
C GLU A 94 12.21 0.98 1.65
N PHE A 95 12.86 0.00 1.03
CA PHE A 95 12.30 -1.36 0.90
C PHE A 95 11.95 -1.92 2.29
N ASP A 96 10.89 -2.73 2.36
CA ASP A 96 10.30 -3.27 3.60
C ASP A 96 9.66 -2.24 4.54
N THR A 97 9.59 -0.95 4.18
CA THR A 97 8.89 0.05 5.00
C THR A 97 7.44 -0.37 5.23
N GLN A 98 7.01 -0.38 6.49
CA GLN A 98 5.68 -0.83 6.86
C GLN A 98 4.70 0.35 6.94
N LEU A 99 3.43 0.08 6.68
CA LEU A 99 2.37 1.02 7.05
C LEU A 99 2.20 1.06 8.57
N ARG A 100 1.82 2.21 9.09
CA ARG A 100 1.36 2.29 10.49
C ARG A 100 0.12 1.41 10.69
N PRO A 101 -0.03 0.76 11.85
CA PRO A 101 -1.17 -0.13 12.11
C PRO A 101 -2.54 0.52 11.88
N LYS A 102 -2.69 1.81 12.21
CA LYS A 102 -3.95 2.55 12.00
C LYS A 102 -4.27 2.74 10.52
N VAL A 103 -3.25 2.96 9.67
CA VAL A 103 -3.43 3.13 8.22
C VAL A 103 -3.82 1.82 7.56
N MET A 104 -3.17 0.72 7.96
CA MET A 104 -3.58 -0.62 7.54
C MET A 104 -5.03 -0.90 7.95
N GLN A 105 -5.40 -0.56 9.19
CA GLN A 105 -6.77 -0.73 9.68
C GLN A 105 -7.78 0.15 8.92
N GLU A 106 -7.42 1.38 8.53
CA GLU A 106 -8.25 2.25 7.71
C GLU A 106 -8.54 1.60 6.34
N LEU A 107 -7.50 1.10 5.66
CA LEU A 107 -7.63 0.38 4.39
C LEU A 107 -8.50 -0.89 4.54
N GLU A 108 -8.29 -1.67 5.59
CA GLU A 108 -9.12 -2.85 5.91
C GLU A 108 -10.59 -2.46 6.13
N ASN A 109 -10.86 -1.35 6.81
CA ASN A 109 -12.21 -0.84 7.03
C ASN A 109 -12.87 -0.38 5.73
N ILE A 110 -12.11 0.29 4.85
CA ILE A 110 -12.59 0.72 3.53
C ILE A 110 -12.93 -0.50 2.67
N LEU A 111 -12.00 -1.45 2.55
CA LEU A 111 -12.18 -2.64 1.70
C LEU A 111 -13.12 -3.68 2.34
N GLY A 112 -13.36 -3.60 3.65
CA GLY A 112 -14.26 -4.49 4.38
C GLY A 112 -13.67 -5.89 4.63
N THR A 113 -12.35 -6.05 4.53
CA THR A 113 -11.65 -7.34 4.65
C THR A 113 -10.21 -7.15 5.11
N LYS A 114 -9.53 -8.25 5.45
CA LYS A 114 -8.13 -8.26 5.84
C LYS A 114 -7.21 -8.12 4.64
N LEU A 115 -6.12 -7.38 4.86
CA LEU A 115 -5.14 -7.06 3.83
C LEU A 115 -3.76 -7.58 4.22
N ALA A 116 -2.91 -7.75 3.22
CA ALA A 116 -1.48 -7.94 3.41
C ALA A 116 -0.71 -6.91 2.58
N LEU A 117 0.50 -6.63 3.04
CA LEU A 117 1.46 -5.75 2.37
C LEU A 117 2.70 -6.57 2.05
N VAL A 118 3.20 -6.44 0.83
CA VAL A 118 4.47 -7.03 0.39
C VAL A 118 5.22 -6.03 -0.47
N TRP A 119 6.55 -6.07 -0.39
CA TRP A 119 7.44 -5.33 -1.28
C TRP A 119 8.11 -6.29 -2.26
N GLU A 120 8.41 -5.78 -3.45
CA GLU A 120 9.16 -6.47 -4.47
C GLU A 120 10.31 -5.58 -4.97
N PHE A 121 11.50 -6.17 -5.13
CA PHE A 121 12.63 -5.53 -5.79
C PHE A 121 12.57 -5.80 -7.29
N ASP A 122 12.79 -4.78 -8.13
CA ASP A 122 12.98 -4.90 -9.59
C ASP A 122 14.48 -4.98 -9.97
#